data_AF-A0A7Y2G2J8-F1
#
_entry.id   AF-A0A7Y2G2J8-F1
#
_cell.length_a   1.000
_cell.length_b   1.000
_cell.length_c   1.000
_cell.angle_alpha   90.00
_cell.angle_beta   90.00
_cell.angle_gamma   90.00
#
_symmetry.space_group_name_H-M   'P 1'
#
loop_
_entity.id
_entity.type
_entity.pdbx_description
1 polymer ?
#
loop_
_entity_poly.entity_id
_entity_poly.type
_entity_poly.pdbx_seq_one_letter_code
_entity_poly.pdbx_strand_id
1 'polypeptide(L)'
;AALERSSIPESERPPFFVYVDEIAGFSTDVIGSMLGQVRKFGVGLSLATQTLAHHSDDDKIKLLTSGTIASFRVAGRDARWLDEEFDREVPPEAFTSLEPYQAYLKMSDGSVPFRAYIDRPPSYYRRGRKRQVLRASCAQYTRPREVIEARITRWMGRRGV
;
A
#
# COMPACT_ATOMS: atom_id res chain seq x y z
N ALA A 1 8.25 11.57 -12.15
CA ALA A 1 7.52 11.79 -10.89
C ALA A 1 8.36 11.43 -9.66
N ALA A 2 8.95 10.23 -9.58
CA ALA A 2 9.81 9.85 -8.45
C ALA A 2 11.21 10.51 -8.46
N LEU A 3 11.86 10.62 -9.63
CA LEU A 3 13.19 11.24 -9.76
C LEU A 3 13.25 12.74 -9.45
N GLU A 4 12.16 13.50 -9.65
CA GLU A 4 12.11 14.93 -9.30
C GLU A 4 12.08 15.17 -7.77
N ARG A 5 11.91 14.11 -6.96
CA ARG A 5 11.89 14.19 -5.49
C ARG A 5 13.28 13.99 -4.85
N SER A 6 14.30 13.65 -5.64
CA SER A 6 15.66 13.46 -5.12
C SER A 6 16.29 14.76 -4.61
N SER A 7 15.82 15.92 -5.10
CA SER A 7 16.29 17.25 -4.73
C SER A 7 15.70 17.82 -3.44
N ILE A 8 14.68 17.17 -2.85
CA ILE A 8 14.08 17.58 -1.58
C ILE A 8 14.78 16.80 -0.45
N PRO A 9 15.26 17.46 0.63
CA PRO A 9 15.77 16.78 1.82
C PRO A 9 14.77 15.75 2.35
N GLU A 10 15.24 14.59 2.82
CA GLU A 10 14.35 13.49 3.25
C GLU A 10 13.30 13.92 4.27
N SER A 11 13.67 14.80 5.20
CA SER A 11 12.81 15.38 6.24
C SER A 11 11.71 16.31 5.72
N GLU A 12 11.86 16.85 4.51
CA GLU A 12 10.92 17.81 3.90
C GLU A 12 10.07 17.17 2.80
N ARG A 13 10.27 15.87 2.52
CA ARG A 13 9.49 15.16 1.50
C ARG A 13 8.05 14.99 1.99
N PRO A 14 7.04 15.56 1.28
CA PRO A 14 5.67 15.38 1.69
C PRO A 14 5.28 13.90 1.58
N PRO A 15 4.65 13.31 2.61
CA PRO A 15 4.33 11.89 2.61
C PRO A 15 3.42 11.54 1.43
N PHE A 16 3.74 10.46 0.74
CA PHE A 16 2.97 9.99 -0.40
C PHE A 16 2.53 8.54 -0.15
N PHE A 17 1.22 8.29 -0.18
CA PHE A 17 0.67 6.97 0.13
C PHE A 17 0.19 6.27 -1.12
N VAL A 18 0.64 5.04 -1.31
CA VAL A 18 0.22 4.15 -2.40
C VAL A 18 -0.57 3.01 -1.79
N TYR A 19 -1.79 2.84 -2.30
CA TYR A 19 -2.68 1.75 -1.93
C TYR A 19 -2.80 0.82 -3.13
N VAL A 20 -2.41 -0.43 -2.95
CA VAL A 20 -2.55 -1.48 -3.96
C VAL A 20 -3.53 -2.50 -3.42
N ASP A 21 -4.73 -2.50 -3.98
CA ASP A 21 -5.68 -3.57 -3.76
C ASP A 21 -5.29 -4.76 -4.66
N GLU A 22 -5.41 -5.96 -4.12
CA GLU A 22 -5.12 -7.22 -4.81
C GLU A 22 -3.70 -7.34 -5.42
N ILE A 23 -2.71 -7.52 -4.55
CA ILE A 23 -1.30 -7.62 -4.96
C ILE A 23 -0.96 -8.82 -5.85
N ALA A 24 -1.80 -9.86 -5.85
CA ALA A 24 -1.61 -11.07 -6.66
C ALA A 24 -1.60 -10.79 -8.17
N GLY A 25 -2.17 -9.67 -8.62
CA GLY A 25 -2.11 -9.23 -10.02
C GLY A 25 -0.80 -8.52 -10.40
N PHE A 26 0.14 -8.33 -9.47
CA PHE A 26 1.35 -7.52 -9.68
C PHE A 26 2.64 -8.33 -9.50
N SER A 27 3.73 -7.84 -10.09
CA SER A 27 5.06 -8.46 -9.93
C SER A 27 5.63 -8.19 -8.54
N THR A 28 5.72 -9.24 -7.73
CA THR A 28 6.17 -9.16 -6.34
C THR A 28 7.64 -8.78 -6.18
N ASP A 29 8.49 -9.00 -7.19
CA ASP A 29 9.90 -8.58 -7.17
C ASP A 29 10.05 -7.06 -7.13
N VAL A 30 9.26 -6.36 -7.94
CA VAL A 30 9.23 -4.89 -7.93
C VAL A 30 8.74 -4.39 -6.57
N ILE A 31 7.71 -5.03 -6.01
CA ILE A 31 7.13 -4.64 -4.72
C ILE A 31 8.11 -4.88 -3.57
N GLY A 32 8.80 -6.02 -3.55
CA GLY A 32 9.82 -6.32 -2.55
C GLY A 32 10.96 -5.32 -2.57
N SER A 33 11.48 -4.98 -3.76
CA SER A 33 12.50 -3.94 -3.89
C SER A 33 12.00 -2.55 -3.47
N MET A 34 10.71 -2.24 -3.73
CA MET A 34 10.08 -1.00 -3.26
C MET A 34 9.96 -0.97 -1.74
N LEU A 35 9.47 -2.04 -1.10
CA LEU A 35 9.28 -2.12 0.36
C LEU A 35 10.57 -1.79 1.14
N GLY A 36 11.73 -2.22 0.64
CA GLY A 36 13.02 -1.90 1.27
C GLY A 36 13.49 -0.44 1.08
N GLN A 37 12.93 0.29 0.12
CA GLN A 37 13.40 1.63 -0.25
C GLN A 37 12.37 2.75 -0.01
N VAL A 38 11.08 2.43 0.12
CA VAL A 38 9.98 3.41 0.18
C VAL A 38 10.14 4.44 1.31
N ARG A 39 10.72 4.03 2.45
CA ARG A 39 11.00 4.94 3.58
C ARG A 39 11.89 6.11 3.17
N LYS A 40 12.96 5.85 2.40
CA LYS A 40 13.89 6.88 1.90
C LYS A 40 13.20 7.92 1.02
N PHE A 41 12.08 7.56 0.39
CA PHE A 41 11.35 8.43 -0.53
C PHE A 41 10.15 9.14 0.12
N GLY A 42 9.92 8.94 1.43
CA GLY A 42 8.73 9.41 2.12
C GLY A 42 7.46 8.78 1.58
N VAL A 43 7.55 7.53 1.11
CA VAL A 43 6.41 6.79 0.53
C VAL A 43 5.91 5.77 1.55
N GLY A 44 4.61 5.83 1.85
CA GLY A 44 3.89 4.78 2.56
C GLY A 44 3.23 3.83 1.57
N LEU A 45 3.39 2.53 1.78
CA LEU A 45 2.81 1.50 0.92
C LEU A 45 1.85 0.65 1.73
N SER A 46 0.61 0.52 1.26
CA SER A 46 -0.41 -0.36 1.83
C SER A 46 -0.82 -1.37 0.77
N LEU A 47 -0.61 -2.64 1.06
CA LEU A 47 -0.84 -3.75 0.15
C LEU A 47 -1.95 -4.63 0.71
N ALA A 48 -2.92 -4.98 -0.12
CA ALA A 48 -3.97 -5.93 0.23
C ALA A 48 -3.86 -7.19 -0.63
N THR A 49 -4.06 -8.36 -0.02
CA THR A 49 -4.14 -9.63 -0.74
C THR A 49 -5.19 -10.52 -0.09
N GLN A 50 -5.93 -11.27 -0.91
CA GLN A 50 -6.99 -12.16 -0.42
C GLN A 50 -6.43 -13.49 0.09
N THR A 51 -5.32 -13.94 -0.48
CA THR A 51 -4.68 -15.20 -0.08
C THR A 51 -3.18 -15.11 -0.26
N LEU A 52 -2.46 -15.67 0.73
CA LEU A 52 -1.01 -15.84 0.66
C LEU A 52 -0.64 -17.04 -0.22
N ALA A 53 -1.53 -18.01 -0.36
CA ALA A 53 -1.29 -19.25 -1.11
C ALA A 53 -1.02 -19.06 -2.62
N HIS A 54 -1.39 -17.92 -3.21
CA HIS A 54 -1.07 -17.61 -4.60
C HIS A 54 0.37 -17.12 -4.82
N HIS A 55 1.07 -16.78 -3.75
CA HIS A 55 2.44 -16.28 -3.81
C HIS A 55 3.45 -17.40 -3.58
N SER A 56 4.63 -17.27 -4.18
CA SER A 56 5.78 -18.10 -3.84
C SER A 56 6.20 -17.84 -2.38
N ASP A 57 6.96 -18.75 -1.77
CA ASP A 57 7.40 -18.56 -0.38
C ASP A 57 8.31 -17.34 -0.22
N ASP A 58 9.20 -17.09 -1.20
CA ASP A 58 10.03 -15.88 -1.26
C ASP A 58 9.18 -14.61 -1.32
N ASP A 59 8.10 -14.64 -2.09
CA ASP A 59 7.19 -13.50 -2.23
C ASP A 59 6.38 -13.23 -0.97
N LYS A 60 5.95 -14.30 -0.27
CA LYS A 60 5.33 -14.16 1.05
C LYS A 60 6.29 -13.49 2.03
N ILE A 61 7.54 -13.94 2.11
CA ILE A 61 8.54 -13.34 3.00
C ILE A 61 8.71 -11.84 2.69
N LYS A 62 8.83 -11.48 1.41
CA LYS A 62 8.94 -10.06 0.99
C LYS A 62 7.72 -9.24 1.43
N LEU A 63 6.51 -9.76 1.22
CA LEU A 63 5.25 -9.08 1.57
C LEU A 63 5.09 -8.95 3.10
N LEU A 64 5.45 -9.99 3.84
CA LEU A 64 5.33 -10.04 5.31
C LEU A 64 6.41 -9.22 6.03
N THR A 65 7.51 -8.85 5.36
CA THR A 65 8.53 -7.91 5.90
C THR A 65 7.99 -6.47 6.12
N SER A 66 6.70 -6.24 5.89
CA SER A 66 6.04 -4.96 6.16
C SER A 66 6.10 -4.57 7.65
N GLY A 67 6.13 -3.27 7.93
CA GLY A 67 6.16 -2.79 9.32
C GLY A 67 4.85 -2.95 10.08
N THR A 68 3.74 -3.27 9.42
CA THR A 68 2.47 -3.52 10.09
C THR A 68 1.67 -4.49 9.26
N ILE A 69 1.23 -5.58 9.88
CA ILE A 69 0.39 -6.59 9.24
C ILE A 69 -0.98 -6.54 9.88
N ALA A 70 -2.01 -6.44 9.05
CA ALA A 70 -3.40 -6.58 9.47
C ALA A 70 -4.00 -7.80 8.78
N SER A 71 -4.38 -8.81 9.57
CA SER A 71 -5.03 -10.02 9.09
C SER A 71 -6.51 -10.02 9.43
N PHE A 72 -7.35 -10.13 8.40
CA PHE A 72 -8.78 -10.38 8.55
C PHE A 72 -9.04 -11.89 8.56
N ARG A 73 -10.32 -12.28 8.49
CA ARG A 73 -10.67 -13.69 8.35
C ARG A 73 -10.02 -14.30 7.11
N VAL A 74 -9.24 -15.36 7.30
CA VAL A 74 -8.60 -16.14 6.22
C VAL A 74 -8.96 -17.63 6.31
N ALA A 75 -8.61 -18.39 5.27
CA ALA A 75 -8.75 -19.84 5.25
C ALA A 75 -7.57 -20.56 5.93
N GLY A 76 -7.76 -21.83 6.30
CA GLY A 76 -6.81 -22.59 7.14
C GLY A 76 -5.38 -22.72 6.61
N ARG A 77 -5.16 -22.68 5.29
CA ARG A 77 -3.80 -22.68 4.73
C ARG A 77 -3.06 -21.38 5.07
N ASP A 78 -3.69 -20.24 4.83
CA ASP A 78 -3.11 -18.93 5.10
C ASP A 78 -2.99 -18.67 6.62
N ALA A 79 -3.92 -19.20 7.41
CA ALA A 79 -3.88 -19.11 8.88
C ALA A 79 -2.61 -19.71 9.50
N ARG A 80 -2.06 -20.80 8.92
CA ARG A 80 -0.80 -21.39 9.39
C ARG A 80 0.41 -20.51 9.13
N TRP A 81 0.46 -19.87 7.96
CA TRP A 81 1.51 -18.90 7.65
C TRP A 81 1.45 -17.69 8.58
N LEU A 82 0.24 -17.24 8.88
CA LEU A 82 0.03 -16.12 9.80
C LEU A 82 0.32 -16.48 11.25
N ASP A 83 0.09 -17.71 11.71
CA ASP A 83 0.50 -18.17 13.04
C ASP A 83 2.03 -18.03 13.22
N GLU A 84 2.81 -18.51 12.25
CA GLU A 84 4.27 -18.36 12.26
C GLU A 84 4.70 -16.89 12.19
N GLU A 85 4.06 -16.09 11.32
CA GLU A 85 4.37 -14.66 11.21
C GLU A 85 3.91 -13.87 12.42
N PHE A 86 2.89 -14.29 13.17
CA PHE A 86 2.42 -13.62 14.38
C PHE A 86 3.13 -14.13 15.63
N ASP A 87 4.36 -14.63 15.48
CA ASP A 87 5.24 -15.11 16.55
C ASP A 87 4.60 -16.22 17.40
N ARG A 88 3.65 -16.97 16.83
CA ARG A 88 2.82 -18.00 17.49
C ARG A 88 1.95 -17.49 18.65
N GLU A 89 1.71 -16.18 18.72
CA GLU A 89 0.83 -15.54 19.71
C GLU A 89 -0.66 -15.64 19.32
N VAL A 90 -0.95 -15.89 18.04
CA VAL A 90 -2.32 -16.01 17.50
C VAL A 90 -2.49 -17.35 16.81
N PRO A 91 -3.30 -18.28 17.35
CA PRO A 91 -3.45 -19.62 16.78
C PRO A 91 -4.24 -19.58 15.45
N PRO A 92 -4.03 -20.55 14.55
CA PRO A 92 -4.71 -20.62 13.25
C PRO A 92 -6.25 -20.54 13.34
N GLU A 93 -6.85 -21.13 14.37
CA GLU A 93 -8.29 -21.12 14.62
C GLU A 93 -8.81 -19.71 14.91
N ALA A 94 -8.00 -18.84 15.50
CA ALA A 94 -8.37 -17.45 15.77
C ALA A 94 -8.52 -16.65 14.47
N PHE A 95 -7.64 -16.87 13.48
CA PHE A 95 -7.75 -16.21 12.18
C PHE A 95 -8.96 -16.68 11.38
N THR A 96 -9.29 -17.98 11.44
CA THR A 96 -10.42 -18.55 10.69
C THR A 96 -11.78 -18.21 11.31
N SER A 97 -11.82 -17.90 12.60
CA SER A 97 -13.04 -17.56 13.36
C SER A 97 -13.34 -16.06 13.44
N LEU A 98 -12.50 -15.19 12.87
CA LEU A 98 -12.75 -13.75 12.82
C LEU A 98 -14.09 -13.43 12.16
N GLU A 99 -14.88 -12.56 12.80
CA GLU A 99 -16.11 -12.04 12.23
C GLU A 99 -15.83 -10.83 11.33
N PRO A 100 -16.78 -10.40 10.48
CA PRO A 100 -16.65 -9.15 9.75
C PRO A 100 -16.28 -7.98 10.68
N TYR A 101 -15.43 -7.08 10.20
CA TYR A 101 -14.96 -5.91 10.94
C TYR A 101 -14.05 -6.21 12.14
N GLN A 102 -13.44 -7.39 12.17
CA GLN A 102 -12.40 -7.73 13.14
C GLN A 102 -11.12 -8.11 12.40
N ALA A 103 -9.97 -7.79 12.99
CA ALA A 103 -8.67 -8.15 12.47
C ALA A 103 -7.69 -8.43 13.60
N TYR A 104 -6.65 -9.20 13.33
CA TYR A 104 -5.45 -9.25 14.16
C TYR A 104 -4.39 -8.33 13.59
N LEU A 105 -3.75 -7.54 14.45
CA LEU A 105 -2.70 -6.60 14.07
C LEU A 105 -1.36 -7.03 14.67
N LYS A 106 -0.31 -7.08 13.85
CA LYS A 106 1.09 -7.13 14.27
C LYS A 106 1.75 -5.82 13.88
N MET A 107 2.35 -5.14 14.85
CA MET A 107 2.95 -3.82 14.68
C MET A 107 4.48 -3.91 14.75
N SER A 108 5.21 -3.03 14.05
CA SER A 108 6.68 -3.01 14.07
C SER A 108 7.29 -2.43 15.34
N ASP A 109 6.48 -1.93 16.28
CA ASP A 109 6.95 -1.40 17.56
C ASP A 109 7.24 -2.49 18.60
N GLY A 110 7.05 -3.77 18.24
CA GLY A 110 7.27 -4.91 19.11
C GLY A 110 6.10 -5.20 20.05
N SER A 111 4.95 -4.56 19.87
CA SER A 111 3.74 -4.91 20.61
C SER A 111 3.32 -6.35 20.32
N VAL A 112 2.90 -7.08 21.36
CA VAL A 112 2.27 -8.40 21.18
C VAL A 112 1.07 -8.26 20.25
N PRO A 113 0.89 -9.15 19.25
CA PRO A 113 -0.24 -9.06 18.35
C PRO A 113 -1.57 -9.05 19.08
N PHE A 114 -2.49 -8.20 18.63
CA PHE A 114 -3.77 -8.00 19.30
C PHE A 114 -4.93 -7.95 18.33
N ARG A 115 -6.13 -8.26 18.84
CA ARG A 115 -7.38 -8.18 18.07
C ARG A 115 -7.87 -6.74 18.05
N ALA A 116 -8.15 -6.23 16.86
CA ALA A 116 -8.73 -4.91 16.61
C ALA A 116 -10.15 -5.03 16.05
N TYR A 117 -10.99 -4.06 16.41
CA TYR A 117 -12.33 -3.87 15.86
C TYR A 117 -12.29 -2.67 14.92
N ILE A 118 -12.76 -2.88 13.70
CA ILE A 118 -12.70 -1.89 12.63
C ILE A 118 -14.08 -1.26 12.49
N ASP A 119 -14.12 0.07 12.48
CA ASP A 119 -15.38 0.76 12.22
C ASP A 119 -15.93 0.37 10.86
N ARG A 120 -17.25 0.23 10.78
CA ARG A 120 -17.90 0.03 9.49
C ARG A 120 -17.52 1.19 8.58
N PRO A 121 -17.10 0.92 7.32
CA PRO A 121 -16.80 1.98 6.40
C PRO A 121 -18.03 2.90 6.31
N PRO A 122 -17.85 4.22 6.33
CA PRO A 122 -18.97 5.14 6.19
C PRO A 122 -19.74 4.74 4.94
N SER A 123 -21.06 4.59 5.07
CA SER A 123 -21.90 4.30 3.92
C SER A 123 -21.58 5.32 2.83
N TYR A 124 -21.03 4.84 1.70
CA TYR A 124 -20.71 5.68 0.55
C TYR A 124 -22.02 6.18 -0.05
N TYR A 125 -22.62 7.19 0.57
CA TYR A 125 -23.59 8.01 -0.12
C TYR A 125 -22.83 8.65 -1.26
N ARG A 126 -23.17 8.26 -2.50
CA ARG A 126 -22.84 9.06 -3.69
C ARG A 126 -23.48 10.43 -3.47
N ARG A 127 -22.78 11.35 -2.80
CA ARG A 127 -23.28 12.70 -2.48
C ARG A 127 -23.48 13.58 -3.74
N GLY A 128 -23.54 13.01 -4.94
CA GLY A 128 -23.59 13.76 -6.20
C GLY A 128 -22.34 14.60 -6.49
N ARG A 129 -21.29 14.53 -5.66
CA ARG A 129 -20.13 15.45 -5.70
C ARG A 129 -19.05 15.08 -6.73
N LYS A 130 -19.25 14.05 -7.57
CA LYS A 130 -18.26 13.58 -8.55
C LYS A 130 -17.68 14.74 -9.39
N ARG A 131 -18.55 15.59 -9.94
CA ARG A 131 -18.13 16.75 -10.76
C ARG A 131 -17.36 17.81 -9.97
N GLN A 132 -17.65 17.97 -8.68
CA GLN A 132 -16.96 18.94 -7.83
C GLN A 132 -15.56 18.44 -7.47
N VAL A 133 -15.45 17.16 -7.08
CA VAL A 133 -14.17 16.51 -6.77
C VAL A 133 -13.27 16.46 -8.01
N LEU A 134 -13.81 16.10 -9.18
CA LEU A 134 -13.06 16.12 -10.43
C LEU A 134 -12.55 17.52 -10.77
N ARG A 135 -13.40 18.55 -10.69
CA ARG A 135 -12.98 19.94 -10.96
C ARG A 135 -11.89 20.41 -9.99
N ALA A 136 -12.04 20.14 -8.69
CA ALA A 136 -11.04 20.50 -7.69
C ALA A 136 -9.71 19.76 -7.93
N SER A 137 -9.75 18.46 -8.18
CA SER A 137 -8.57 17.66 -8.47
C SER A 137 -7.87 18.12 -9.75
N CYS A 138 -8.62 18.37 -10.84
CA CYS A 138 -8.07 18.94 -12.07
C CYS A 138 -7.40 20.31 -11.82
N ALA A 139 -8.07 21.21 -11.13
CA ALA A 139 -7.52 22.54 -10.84
C ALA A 139 -6.24 22.49 -10.00
N GLN A 140 -6.13 21.51 -9.09
CA GLN A 140 -5.01 21.42 -8.15
C GLN A 140 -3.83 20.58 -8.69
N TYR A 141 -4.11 19.48 -9.40
CA TYR A 141 -3.10 18.47 -9.74
C TYR A 141 -2.85 18.31 -11.24
N THR A 142 -3.68 18.90 -12.10
CA THR A 142 -3.48 18.80 -13.56
C THR A 142 -2.90 20.09 -14.13
N ARG A 143 -2.25 19.96 -15.30
CA ARG A 143 -1.77 21.09 -16.09
C ARG A 143 -2.32 20.95 -17.52
N PRO A 144 -2.56 22.06 -18.24
CA PRO A 144 -2.96 21.99 -19.64
C PRO A 144 -1.96 21.19 -20.46
N ARG A 145 -2.49 20.39 -21.39
CA ARG A 145 -1.69 19.47 -22.21
C ARG A 145 -0.64 20.24 -23.00
N GLU A 146 -0.99 21.40 -23.53
CA GLU A 146 -0.10 22.24 -24.34
C GLU A 146 1.14 22.69 -23.54
N VAL A 147 0.97 22.97 -22.24
CA VAL A 147 2.07 23.35 -21.34
C VAL A 147 3.03 22.18 -21.10
N ILE A 148 2.49 20.97 -20.93
CA ILE A 148 3.29 19.77 -20.75
C ILE A 148 4.02 19.40 -22.04
N GLU A 149 3.34 19.43 -23.18
CA GLU A 149 3.93 19.15 -24.49
C GLU A 149 5.04 20.14 -24.84
N ALA A 150 4.83 21.45 -24.64
CA ALA A 150 5.88 22.45 -24.84
C ALA A 150 7.10 22.22 -23.94
N ARG A 151 6.88 21.81 -22.68
CA ARG A 151 7.95 21.50 -21.73
C ARG A 151 8.73 20.24 -22.15
N ILE A 152 8.03 19.22 -22.64
CA ILE A 152 8.62 17.99 -23.18
C ILE A 152 9.46 18.31 -24.43
N THR A 153 8.92 19.05 -25.40
CA THR A 153 9.63 19.43 -26.64
C THR A 153 10.88 20.24 -26.33
N ARG A 154 10.80 21.21 -25.41
CA ARG A 154 11.97 21.99 -24.94
C ARG A 154 13.03 21.10 -24.28
N TRP A 155 12.61 20.07 -23.55
CA TRP A 155 13.53 19.13 -22.91
C TRP A 155 14.19 18.18 -23.92
N MET A 156 13.44 17.66 -24.89
CA MET A 156 13.99 16.82 -25.97
C MET A 156 14.96 17.61 -26.86
N GLY A 157 14.66 18.88 -27.17
CA GLY A 157 15.53 19.74 -27.97
C GLY A 157 16.87 20.10 -27.29
N ARG A 158 16.98 19.96 -25.95
CA ARG A 158 18.25 20.16 -25.22
C ARG A 158 19.14 18.92 -25.17
N ARG A 159 18.67 17.76 -25.59
CA ARG A 159 19.45 16.51 -25.69
C ARG A 159 20.02 16.25 -27.09
N GLY A 160 19.83 17.20 -28.01
CA GLY A 160 20.47 17.21 -29.32
C GLY A 160 21.58 18.25 -29.40
N VAL A 161 22.66 18.03 -28.64
CA VAL A 161 24.07 18.37 -28.94
C VAL A 161 24.93 17.37 -28.18
#